data_AF-H0SCL9-F1
#
_entry.id   AF-H0SCL9-F1
#
_cell.length_a   1.000
_cell.length_b   1.000
_cell.length_c   1.000
_cell.angle_alpha   90.00
_cell.angle_beta   90.00
_cell.angle_gamma   90.00
#
_symmetry.space_group_name_H-M   'P 1'
#
loop_
_entity.id
_entity.type
_entity.pdbx_description
1 polymer ?
#
loop_
_entity_poly.entity_id
_entity_poly.type
_entity_poly.pdbx_seq_one_letter_code
_entity_poly.pdbx_strand_id
1 'polypeptide(L)'
;MFARGLRNSMALVLHPRFPDPGMAFLQAENARDLQDVFAPNEEINAIEQGRHYGWPYCYDLATPSAEFKRVLQGGPLRGFCTDSALYKQPWSLLPPHGAPLGMLYYTADRLAELKGKLLVGLHGYRPTGSRLLAYEVDERGYPKVSPAPVRYHVSCAAEPTRAFQTAAGPAPAAAFDEIIAGWHRVNGIRPQGAPVGMTVADDGALWLVEDKNQTVIRIDRSSESVPEPLPCETRSDQLIERLAALVMDDAASRARLTTVRRDLVEKRCSGCHSDFGLKAGQSDTEKDKAMLRFLLAQDGWIYPGDPDSGRLRQRLRGLGSERQMPPGANLIKTEPGYAKLLDVADDLVARMVPGSRMRVKPGGPPHRKFFAADGRDCGDIPFGKVVVVTERFAVNKPGFSRFFRPADTHLNGACTDDNGYYIQQQFLVPL
;
A
#
# COMPACT_ATOMS: atom_id res chain seq x y z
N MET A 1 10.52 -19.57 30.42
CA MET A 1 10.30 -18.85 29.15
C MET A 1 10.10 -19.87 28.05
N PHE A 2 8.99 -19.81 27.29
CA PHE A 2 8.66 -20.82 26.27
C PHE A 2 9.42 -20.60 24.96
N ALA A 3 9.39 -19.39 24.41
CA ALA A 3 10.16 -18.96 23.25
C ALA A 3 10.62 -17.51 23.46
N ARG A 4 11.65 -17.08 22.71
CA ARG A 4 12.17 -15.70 22.77
C ARG A 4 12.59 -15.19 21.41
N GLY A 5 12.90 -13.90 21.31
CA GLY A 5 13.30 -13.28 20.05
C GLY A 5 12.15 -13.18 19.05
N LEU A 6 10.94 -12.93 19.58
CA LEU A 6 9.74 -12.59 18.84
C LEU A 6 9.40 -11.12 19.17
N ARG A 7 9.08 -10.30 18.18
CA ARG A 7 8.88 -8.85 18.36
C ARG A 7 7.51 -8.53 18.94
N ASN A 8 6.45 -8.98 18.29
CA ASN A 8 5.06 -8.69 18.59
C ASN A 8 4.13 -9.81 18.08
N SER A 9 3.87 -10.76 18.97
CA SER A 9 3.17 -12.02 18.70
C SER A 9 1.68 -11.98 19.02
N MET A 10 0.91 -11.18 18.29
CA MET A 10 -0.55 -11.06 18.51
C MET A 10 -1.33 -12.25 17.97
N ALA A 11 -0.92 -12.78 16.82
CA ALA A 11 -1.58 -13.92 16.21
C ALA A 11 -0.91 -15.23 16.66
N LEU A 12 -1.64 -16.06 17.39
CA LEU A 12 -1.19 -17.36 17.90
C LEU A 12 -2.28 -18.39 17.64
N VAL A 13 -1.89 -19.60 17.22
CA VAL A 13 -2.82 -20.71 17.08
C VAL A 13 -2.17 -22.03 17.45
N LEU A 14 -2.93 -22.89 18.10
CA LEU A 14 -2.57 -24.26 18.40
C LEU A 14 -3.37 -25.18 17.50
N HIS A 15 -2.71 -26.16 16.90
CA HIS A 15 -3.42 -27.24 16.24
C HIS A 15 -4.33 -27.96 17.27
N PRO A 16 -5.54 -28.42 16.91
CA PRO A 16 -6.47 -29.04 17.87
C PRO A 16 -5.92 -30.25 18.64
N ARG A 17 -4.92 -30.94 18.08
CA ARG A 17 -4.21 -32.06 18.71
C ARG A 17 -2.95 -31.66 19.49
N PHE A 18 -2.57 -30.38 19.53
CA PHE A 18 -1.45 -29.94 20.36
C PHE A 18 -1.77 -30.20 21.85
N PRO A 19 -0.84 -30.72 22.68
CA PRO A 19 0.60 -30.84 22.47
C PRO A 19 1.09 -32.20 21.96
N ASP A 20 0.27 -33.00 21.27
CA ASP A 20 0.72 -34.27 20.69
C ASP A 20 2.01 -34.05 19.86
N PRO A 21 2.98 -34.99 19.92
CA PRO A 21 4.28 -34.81 19.27
C PRO A 21 4.16 -34.41 17.80
N GLY A 22 4.80 -33.30 17.45
CA GLY A 22 4.87 -32.80 16.08
C GLY A 22 3.66 -31.99 15.61
N MET A 23 2.63 -31.78 16.44
CA MET A 23 1.51 -30.89 16.08
C MET A 23 1.90 -29.42 16.15
N ALA A 24 1.36 -28.61 15.23
CA ALA A 24 1.75 -27.22 15.08
C ALA A 24 1.32 -26.36 16.28
N PHE A 25 2.29 -25.58 16.78
CA PHE A 25 2.06 -24.34 17.49
C PHE A 25 2.62 -23.23 16.61
N LEU A 26 1.75 -22.37 16.09
CA LEU A 26 2.13 -21.28 15.19
C LEU A 26 1.95 -19.92 15.85
N GLN A 27 2.86 -19.03 15.49
CA GLN A 27 2.79 -17.61 15.80
C GLN A 27 3.02 -16.83 14.52
N ALA A 28 2.23 -15.79 14.26
CA ALA A 28 2.54 -14.86 13.18
C ALA A 28 3.07 -13.54 13.77
N GLU A 29 4.16 -13.07 13.19
CA GLU A 29 4.99 -11.97 13.67
C GLU A 29 4.59 -10.66 13.00
N ASN A 30 4.58 -9.59 13.79
CA ASN A 30 4.59 -8.24 13.27
C ASN A 30 6.06 -7.79 13.30
N ALA A 31 6.73 -7.93 12.18
CA ALA A 31 8.15 -7.74 11.97
C ALA A 31 8.58 -6.26 12.11
N ARG A 32 9.85 -5.99 11.80
CA ARG A 32 10.48 -4.69 12.01
C ARG A 32 9.84 -3.57 11.18
N ASP A 33 9.69 -2.39 11.77
CA ASP A 33 9.20 -1.23 11.01
C ASP A 33 10.30 -0.68 10.09
N LEU A 34 9.99 -0.61 8.79
CA LEU A 34 10.81 0.03 7.76
C LEU A 34 9.94 0.94 6.86
N GLN A 35 10.59 1.92 6.22
CA GLN A 35 9.91 2.79 5.28
C GLN A 35 9.56 2.09 3.97
N ASP A 36 10.37 1.11 3.55
CA ASP A 36 10.08 0.30 2.37
C ASP A 36 8.74 -0.40 2.54
N VAL A 37 7.89 -0.37 1.51
CA VAL A 37 6.57 -1.00 1.50
C VAL A 37 6.67 -2.50 1.29
N PHE A 38 7.76 -2.98 0.68
CA PHE A 38 7.94 -4.38 0.29
C PHE A 38 8.97 -5.12 1.15
N ALA A 39 9.44 -4.50 2.24
CA ALA A 39 10.34 -5.11 3.21
C ALA A 39 10.19 -4.46 4.60
N PRO A 40 10.40 -5.21 5.70
CA PRO A 40 10.62 -6.65 5.73
C PRO A 40 9.32 -7.42 5.48
N ASN A 41 9.44 -8.71 5.19
CA ASN A 41 8.26 -9.58 5.20
C ASN A 41 7.78 -9.75 6.64
N GLU A 42 6.50 -10.07 6.79
CA GLU A 42 5.99 -10.62 8.03
C GLU A 42 6.32 -12.12 8.08
N GLU A 43 6.13 -12.78 9.21
CA GLU A 43 6.60 -14.16 9.40
C GLU A 43 5.54 -15.04 10.07
N ILE A 44 5.47 -16.32 9.69
CA ILE A 44 4.82 -17.38 10.46
C ILE A 44 5.93 -18.24 11.05
N ASN A 45 5.98 -18.34 12.37
CA ASN A 45 6.93 -19.11 13.14
C ASN A 45 6.31 -20.42 13.65
N ALA A 46 7.03 -21.52 13.43
CA ALA A 46 6.78 -22.80 14.08
C ALA A 46 7.39 -22.78 15.49
N ILE A 47 6.56 -22.61 16.52
CA ILE A 47 7.02 -22.39 17.89
C ILE A 47 7.47 -23.70 18.54
N GLU A 48 8.67 -23.66 19.11
CA GLU A 48 9.35 -24.75 19.80
C GLU A 48 9.89 -24.25 21.14
N GLN A 49 9.84 -25.11 22.16
CA GLN A 49 10.27 -24.76 23.50
C GLN A 49 11.77 -24.42 23.54
N GLY A 50 12.10 -23.31 24.20
CA GLY A 50 13.46 -22.83 24.46
C GLY A 50 14.14 -22.11 23.29
N ARG A 51 13.53 -22.10 22.09
CA ARG A 51 14.14 -21.56 20.86
C ARG A 51 14.12 -20.02 20.83
N HIS A 52 14.99 -19.46 19.99
CA HIS A 52 15.11 -18.03 19.71
C HIS A 52 14.78 -17.74 18.24
N TYR A 53 13.88 -16.78 17.99
CA TYR A 53 13.30 -16.49 16.66
C TYR A 53 13.86 -15.25 15.95
N GLY A 54 14.92 -14.66 16.51
CA GLY A 54 15.81 -13.77 15.78
C GLY A 54 15.76 -12.32 16.26
N TRP A 55 14.59 -11.83 16.66
CA TRP A 55 14.44 -10.44 17.12
C TRP A 55 15.35 -10.12 18.32
N PRO A 56 16.04 -8.97 18.35
CA PRO A 56 16.05 -7.89 17.37
C PRO A 56 17.15 -8.01 16.29
N TYR A 57 17.88 -9.12 16.27
CA TYR A 57 19.09 -9.29 15.48
C TYR A 57 18.84 -9.69 14.02
N CYS A 58 17.79 -10.46 13.77
CA CYS A 58 17.49 -11.06 12.47
C CYS A 58 16.02 -10.82 12.11
N TYR A 59 15.73 -10.74 10.82
CA TYR A 59 14.39 -10.71 10.25
C TYR A 59 14.36 -11.43 8.89
N ASP A 60 13.16 -11.68 8.37
CA ASP A 60 12.93 -12.59 7.25
C ASP A 60 13.51 -13.99 7.56
N LEU A 61 14.22 -14.59 6.61
CA LEU A 61 14.84 -15.91 6.79
C LEU A 61 16.17 -15.83 7.55
N ALA A 62 17.06 -14.89 7.18
CA ALA A 62 18.42 -14.82 7.73
C ALA A 62 19.02 -13.40 7.67
N THR A 63 18.19 -12.38 7.47
CA THR A 63 18.67 -11.04 7.18
C THR A 63 19.12 -10.35 8.47
N PRO A 64 20.38 -9.89 8.58
CA PRO A 64 20.84 -9.22 9.79
C PRO A 64 20.34 -7.78 9.87
N SER A 65 19.87 -7.39 11.05
CA SER A 65 19.56 -6.00 11.40
C SER A 65 20.84 -5.16 11.42
N ALA A 66 20.88 -4.10 10.61
CA ALA A 66 22.08 -3.28 10.41
C ALA A 66 22.61 -2.64 11.70
N GLU A 67 21.71 -2.24 12.61
CA GLU A 67 22.02 -1.69 13.92
C GLU A 67 22.79 -2.67 14.84
N PHE A 68 22.70 -3.98 14.59
CA PHE A 68 23.37 -5.02 15.37
C PHE A 68 24.62 -5.60 14.67
N LYS A 69 25.09 -4.97 13.58
CA LYS A 69 26.23 -5.47 12.80
C LYS A 69 27.47 -5.81 13.65
N ARG A 70 27.82 -4.99 14.64
CA ARG A 70 29.01 -5.22 15.49
C ARG A 70 28.90 -6.51 16.31
N VAL A 71 27.74 -6.76 16.94
CA VAL A 71 27.53 -7.96 17.75
C VAL A 71 27.28 -9.21 16.91
N LEU A 72 26.77 -9.06 15.69
CA LEU A 72 26.60 -10.16 14.74
C LEU A 72 27.90 -10.58 14.06
N GLN A 73 28.95 -9.76 14.13
CA GLN A 73 30.27 -10.03 13.55
C GLN A 73 31.32 -10.49 14.58
N GLY A 74 31.02 -10.44 15.88
CA GLY A 74 31.96 -10.82 16.94
C GLY A 74 31.28 -11.28 18.23
N GLY A 75 32.03 -11.94 19.10
CA GLY A 75 31.51 -12.45 20.37
C GLY A 75 30.48 -13.59 20.21
N PRO A 76 29.64 -13.83 21.23
CA PRO A 76 28.73 -14.98 21.28
C PRO A 76 27.63 -15.00 20.21
N LEU A 77 27.34 -13.87 19.56
CA LEU A 77 26.30 -13.75 18.51
C LEU A 77 26.88 -13.71 17.10
N ARG A 78 28.18 -14.00 16.95
CA ARG A 78 28.83 -14.05 15.63
C ARG A 78 28.12 -15.08 14.75
N GLY A 79 27.59 -14.64 13.61
CA GLY A 79 26.89 -15.51 12.66
C GLY A 79 25.50 -15.98 13.11
N PHE A 80 24.92 -15.37 14.15
CA PHE A 80 23.67 -15.81 14.76
C PHE A 80 22.51 -16.00 13.75
N CYS A 81 22.31 -15.10 12.79
CA CYS A 81 21.21 -15.17 11.82
C CYS A 81 21.33 -16.34 10.82
N THR A 82 22.46 -17.03 10.79
CA THR A 82 22.71 -18.21 9.93
C THR A 82 22.99 -19.47 10.74
N ASP A 83 23.01 -19.39 12.07
CA ASP A 83 23.27 -20.51 12.96
C ASP A 83 21.95 -21.20 13.35
N SER A 84 21.64 -22.33 12.71
CA SER A 84 20.41 -23.08 12.96
C SER A 84 20.34 -23.72 14.36
N ALA A 85 21.46 -23.84 15.08
CA ALA A 85 21.45 -24.31 16.46
C ALA A 85 20.97 -23.21 17.41
N LEU A 86 21.31 -21.95 17.14
CA LEU A 86 20.97 -20.80 17.99
C LEU A 86 19.69 -20.08 17.56
N TYR A 87 19.41 -20.04 16.27
CA TYR A 87 18.29 -19.32 15.66
C TYR A 87 17.33 -20.29 14.95
N LYS A 88 16.04 -20.11 15.21
CA LYS A 88 14.96 -20.80 14.50
C LYS A 88 14.39 -19.85 13.45
N GLN A 89 14.65 -20.15 12.18
CA GLN A 89 14.06 -19.44 11.05
C GLN A 89 12.53 -19.55 11.06
N PRO A 90 11.82 -18.54 10.52
CA PRO A 90 10.39 -18.65 10.35
C PRO A 90 10.04 -19.79 9.40
N TRP A 91 8.88 -20.39 9.64
CA TRP A 91 8.33 -21.47 8.82
C TRP A 91 7.92 -20.97 7.44
N SER A 92 7.33 -19.78 7.36
CA SER A 92 6.93 -19.13 6.12
C SER A 92 7.00 -17.62 6.26
N LEU A 93 7.15 -16.93 5.13
CA LEU A 93 6.96 -15.49 5.04
C LEU A 93 5.48 -15.15 4.81
N LEU A 94 5.09 -13.94 5.21
CA LEU A 94 3.80 -13.30 5.03
C LEU A 94 4.00 -11.94 4.34
N PRO A 95 2.98 -11.41 3.64
CA PRO A 95 3.10 -10.14 2.92
C PRO A 95 3.68 -9.02 3.81
N PRO A 96 4.70 -8.26 3.35
CA PRO A 96 5.36 -7.21 4.12
C PRO A 96 4.39 -6.23 4.78
N HIS A 97 4.62 -5.83 6.04
CA HIS A 97 3.71 -4.92 6.78
C HIS A 97 2.25 -5.36 6.82
N GLY A 98 1.99 -6.66 6.66
CA GLY A 98 0.66 -7.25 6.75
C GLY A 98 0.08 -7.21 8.15
N ALA A 99 0.91 -7.07 9.19
CA ALA A 99 0.50 -6.99 10.60
C ALA A 99 -0.51 -8.08 10.99
N PRO A 100 -0.10 -9.37 11.08
CA PRO A 100 -1.01 -10.45 11.42
C PRO A 100 -1.45 -10.36 12.88
N LEU A 101 -2.76 -10.28 13.13
CA LEU A 101 -3.32 -10.12 14.49
C LEU A 101 -4.21 -11.27 14.96
N GLY A 102 -4.65 -12.15 14.05
CA GLY A 102 -5.48 -13.29 14.38
C GLY A 102 -5.21 -14.48 13.46
N MET A 103 -5.25 -15.68 14.04
CA MET A 103 -5.14 -16.95 13.34
C MET A 103 -6.14 -17.97 13.88
N LEU A 104 -6.68 -18.82 13.01
CA LEU A 104 -7.68 -19.83 13.38
C LEU A 104 -7.64 -21.00 12.40
N TYR A 105 -7.76 -22.25 12.88
CA TYR A 105 -8.03 -23.40 12.00
C TYR A 105 -9.53 -23.55 11.79
N TYR A 106 -10.01 -23.40 10.56
CA TYR A 106 -11.43 -23.55 10.27
C TYR A 106 -11.80 -25.04 10.14
N THR A 107 -12.66 -25.54 11.04
CA THR A 107 -12.99 -26.98 11.14
C THR A 107 -14.45 -27.32 10.84
N ALA A 108 -15.32 -26.31 10.72
CA ALA A 108 -16.75 -26.51 10.47
C ALA A 108 -17.05 -26.92 9.02
N ASP A 109 -18.24 -27.45 8.79
CA ASP A 109 -18.68 -27.97 7.48
C ASP A 109 -19.34 -26.91 6.58
N ARG A 110 -19.81 -25.80 7.14
CA ARG A 110 -20.60 -24.78 6.42
C ARG A 110 -19.81 -24.16 5.26
N LEU A 111 -18.55 -23.78 5.50
CA LEU A 111 -17.63 -23.27 4.48
C LEU A 111 -16.65 -24.39 4.11
N ALA A 112 -17.16 -25.40 3.39
CA ALA A 112 -16.41 -26.62 3.04
C ALA A 112 -15.05 -26.32 2.38
N GLU A 113 -14.96 -25.23 1.60
CA GLU A 113 -13.76 -24.77 0.93
C GLU A 113 -12.66 -24.27 1.88
N LEU A 114 -13.03 -23.94 3.12
CA LEU A 114 -12.10 -23.52 4.18
C LEU A 114 -11.80 -24.64 5.18
N LYS A 115 -12.51 -25.76 5.10
CA LYS A 115 -12.39 -26.85 6.09
C LYS A 115 -10.97 -27.41 6.09
N GLY A 116 -10.35 -27.40 7.26
CA GLY A 116 -8.97 -27.83 7.49
C GLY A 116 -7.92 -26.76 7.18
N LYS A 117 -8.30 -25.56 6.68
CA LYS A 117 -7.34 -24.48 6.39
C LYS A 117 -6.98 -23.68 7.63
N LEU A 118 -5.77 -23.13 7.62
CA LEU A 118 -5.36 -22.08 8.55
C LEU A 118 -5.77 -20.73 7.98
N LEU A 119 -6.58 -19.97 8.72
CA LEU A 119 -6.94 -18.61 8.39
C LEU A 119 -6.01 -17.62 9.10
N VAL A 120 -5.59 -16.56 8.40
CA VAL A 120 -4.71 -15.52 8.94
C VAL A 120 -5.23 -14.14 8.53
N GLY A 121 -5.56 -13.30 9.50
CA GLY A 121 -6.01 -11.92 9.26
C GLY A 121 -4.83 -10.95 9.23
N LEU A 122 -4.72 -10.15 8.17
CA LEU A 122 -3.70 -9.12 8.00
C LEU A 122 -4.29 -7.73 8.25
N HIS A 123 -3.97 -7.13 9.39
CA HIS A 123 -4.47 -5.82 9.83
C HIS A 123 -3.86 -4.63 9.08
N GLY A 124 -2.66 -4.84 8.52
CA GLY A 124 -1.79 -3.79 8.00
C GLY A 124 -2.49 -2.79 7.09
N TYR A 125 -2.24 -1.50 7.32
CA TYR A 125 -2.82 -0.41 6.53
C TYR A 125 -2.13 -0.24 5.16
N ARG A 126 -0.96 -0.85 4.98
CA ARG A 126 -0.19 -0.76 3.74
C ARG A 126 -0.83 -1.62 2.65
N PRO A 127 -0.49 -1.41 1.36
CA PRO A 127 -1.07 -2.11 0.21
C PRO A 127 -1.07 -3.65 0.26
N THR A 128 -0.28 -4.25 1.13
CA THR A 128 -0.07 -5.69 1.33
C THR A 128 -0.92 -6.27 2.47
N GLY A 129 -1.53 -5.44 3.32
CA GLY A 129 -2.40 -5.86 4.41
C GLY A 129 -3.89 -5.80 4.04
N SER A 130 -4.74 -5.54 5.03
CA SER A 130 -6.20 -5.39 4.90
C SER A 130 -6.88 -6.56 4.19
N ARG A 131 -6.62 -7.79 4.66
CA ARG A 131 -7.11 -9.01 4.01
C ARG A 131 -7.22 -10.20 4.95
N LEU A 132 -7.96 -11.22 4.53
CA LEU A 132 -8.05 -12.51 5.20
C LEU A 132 -7.48 -13.60 4.28
N LEU A 133 -6.46 -14.30 4.75
CA LEU A 133 -5.78 -15.36 4.00
C LEU A 133 -6.25 -16.74 4.48
N ALA A 134 -6.24 -17.72 3.58
CA ALA A 134 -6.46 -19.13 3.88
C ALA A 134 -5.31 -19.99 3.34
N TYR A 135 -4.68 -20.75 4.22
CA TYR A 135 -3.54 -21.62 3.91
C TYR A 135 -3.96 -23.08 3.93
N GLU A 136 -3.52 -23.81 2.91
CA GLU A 136 -3.44 -25.27 2.98
C GLU A 136 -2.38 -25.68 4.00
N VAL A 137 -2.71 -26.65 4.85
CA VAL A 137 -1.81 -27.17 5.89
C VAL A 137 -1.53 -28.66 5.71
N ASP A 138 -0.41 -29.13 6.24
CA ASP A 138 -0.09 -30.56 6.37
C ASP A 138 -0.89 -31.22 7.51
N GLU A 139 -0.76 -32.54 7.67
CA GLU A 139 -1.47 -33.31 8.72
C GLU A 139 -1.12 -32.91 10.16
N ARG A 140 -0.04 -32.14 10.32
CA ARG A 140 0.43 -31.60 11.59
C ARG A 140 -0.05 -30.16 11.82
N GLY A 141 -0.72 -29.55 10.84
CA GLY A 141 -1.25 -28.19 10.91
C GLY A 141 -0.29 -27.11 10.42
N TYR A 142 0.86 -27.45 9.84
CA TYR A 142 1.80 -26.45 9.31
C TYR A 142 1.42 -26.03 7.88
N PRO A 143 1.45 -24.72 7.54
CA PRO A 143 1.24 -24.26 6.17
C PRO A 143 2.20 -24.92 5.18
N LYS A 144 1.68 -25.37 4.04
CA LYS A 144 2.49 -26.03 3.00
C LYS A 144 3.36 -24.99 2.28
N VAL A 145 4.67 -25.06 2.50
CA VAL A 145 5.67 -24.15 1.89
C VAL A 145 5.95 -24.56 0.45
N SER A 146 5.92 -23.59 -0.45
CA SER A 146 6.24 -23.74 -1.87
C SER A 146 7.60 -23.09 -2.19
N PRO A 147 8.35 -23.62 -3.17
CA PRO A 147 9.59 -22.99 -3.64
C PRO A 147 9.30 -21.63 -4.30
N ALA A 148 10.29 -20.74 -4.28
CA ALA A 148 10.20 -19.45 -4.96
C ALA A 148 10.06 -19.62 -6.49
N PRO A 149 9.34 -18.72 -7.20
CA PRO A 149 8.65 -17.54 -6.68
C PRO A 149 7.23 -17.85 -6.19
N VAL A 150 6.95 -17.48 -4.94
CA VAL A 150 5.57 -17.42 -4.40
C VAL A 150 5.13 -15.96 -4.41
N ARG A 151 3.89 -15.70 -4.81
CA ARG A 151 3.37 -14.34 -5.04
C ARG A 151 2.26 -13.96 -4.07
N TYR A 152 2.16 -12.67 -3.76
CA TYR A 152 1.09 -12.04 -2.99
C TYR A 152 0.53 -10.83 -3.74
N HIS A 153 -0.73 -10.46 -3.48
CA HIS A 153 -1.33 -9.29 -4.11
C HIS A 153 -0.90 -7.98 -3.44
N VAL A 154 -0.78 -6.92 -4.22
CA VAL A 154 -0.55 -5.55 -3.74
C VAL A 154 -1.74 -4.71 -4.18
N SER A 155 -2.55 -4.29 -3.21
CA SER A 155 -3.72 -3.45 -3.46
C SER A 155 -3.27 -2.14 -4.12
N CYS A 156 -3.96 -1.75 -5.18
CA CYS A 156 -3.75 -0.45 -5.83
C CYS A 156 -2.32 -0.24 -6.38
N ALA A 157 -1.62 -1.33 -6.67
CA ALA A 157 -0.37 -1.29 -7.40
C ALA A 157 -0.61 -1.55 -8.88
N ALA A 158 0.20 -0.89 -9.71
CA ALA A 158 0.22 -1.11 -11.15
C ALA A 158 0.56 -2.55 -11.53
N GLU A 159 1.47 -3.16 -10.77
CA GLU A 159 1.71 -4.59 -10.79
C GLU A 159 0.96 -5.19 -9.60
N PRO A 160 -0.18 -5.87 -9.84
CA PRO A 160 -1.09 -6.27 -8.77
C PRO A 160 -0.56 -7.42 -7.92
N THR A 161 0.56 -8.03 -8.32
CA THR A 161 1.20 -9.11 -7.57
C THR A 161 2.71 -8.92 -7.51
N ARG A 162 3.31 -9.30 -6.39
CA ARG A 162 4.78 -9.35 -6.21
C ARG A 162 5.19 -10.70 -5.65
N ALA A 163 6.40 -11.12 -6.00
CA ALA A 163 7.00 -12.31 -5.39
C ALA A 163 7.58 -11.95 -4.02
N PHE A 164 7.58 -12.91 -3.09
CA PHE A 164 8.35 -12.82 -1.85
C PHE A 164 9.84 -12.66 -2.14
N GLN A 165 10.47 -11.72 -1.44
CA GLN A 165 11.89 -11.38 -1.60
C GLN A 165 12.53 -11.18 -0.23
N THR A 166 13.80 -11.56 -0.12
CA THR A 166 14.67 -11.22 1.01
C THR A 166 15.92 -10.50 0.48
N ALA A 167 16.81 -10.07 1.36
CA ALA A 167 18.11 -9.54 0.95
C ALA A 167 18.95 -10.53 0.09
N ALA A 168 18.67 -11.84 0.19
CA ALA A 168 19.32 -12.88 -0.60
C ALA A 168 18.64 -13.17 -1.95
N GLY A 169 17.48 -12.53 -2.24
CA GLY A 169 16.71 -12.74 -3.46
C GLY A 169 15.34 -13.40 -3.23
N PRO A 170 14.74 -14.01 -4.27
CA PRO A 170 13.43 -14.64 -4.19
C PRO A 170 13.36 -15.70 -3.09
N ALA A 171 12.29 -15.69 -2.32
CA ALA A 171 12.15 -16.55 -1.15
C ALA A 171 10.97 -17.52 -1.25
N PRO A 172 11.11 -18.74 -0.68
CA PRO A 172 9.98 -19.65 -0.51
C PRO A 172 9.00 -19.09 0.51
N ALA A 173 7.74 -19.45 0.36
CA ALA A 173 6.67 -19.13 1.30
C ALA A 173 5.53 -20.14 1.14
N ALA A 174 4.64 -20.23 2.12
CA ALA A 174 3.39 -20.92 1.95
C ALA A 174 2.48 -20.14 1.00
N ALA A 175 1.92 -20.83 0.01
CA ALA A 175 0.90 -20.26 -0.87
C ALA A 175 -0.45 -20.21 -0.14
N PHE A 176 -1.29 -19.24 -0.51
CA PHE A 176 -2.57 -19.00 0.14
C PHE A 176 -3.62 -18.51 -0.85
N ASP A 177 -4.88 -18.71 -0.47
CA ASP A 177 -6.05 -18.08 -1.09
C ASP A 177 -6.42 -16.82 -0.29
N GLU A 178 -6.95 -15.79 -0.96
CA GLU A 178 -7.51 -14.61 -0.29
C GLU A 178 -9.03 -14.75 -0.15
N ILE A 179 -9.52 -14.83 1.08
CA ILE A 179 -10.96 -14.94 1.40
C ILE A 179 -11.60 -13.55 1.40
N ILE A 180 -10.91 -12.58 1.99
CA ILE A 180 -11.23 -11.17 1.82
C ILE A 180 -10.04 -10.54 1.09
N ALA A 181 -10.27 -10.15 -0.15
CA ALA A 181 -9.32 -9.46 -1.02
C ALA A 181 -9.79 -8.05 -1.33
N GLY A 182 -8.88 -7.17 -1.78
CA GLY A 182 -9.25 -5.84 -2.28
C GLY A 182 -10.01 -4.99 -1.25
N TRP A 183 -9.80 -5.22 0.04
CA TRP A 183 -10.44 -4.44 1.11
C TRP A 183 -9.72 -3.11 1.35
N HIS A 184 -9.24 -2.51 0.26
CA HIS A 184 -8.76 -1.14 0.23
C HIS A 184 -9.92 -0.16 0.38
N ARG A 185 -9.57 1.06 0.75
CA ARG A 185 -10.48 2.18 0.81
C ARG A 185 -11.07 2.48 -0.57
N VAL A 186 -12.36 2.75 -0.61
CA VAL A 186 -13.04 3.29 -1.79
C VAL A 186 -13.90 4.45 -1.36
N ASN A 187 -13.51 5.67 -1.77
CA ASN A 187 -14.14 6.90 -1.30
C ASN A 187 -15.64 6.93 -1.58
N GLY A 188 -16.43 7.25 -0.56
CA GLY A 188 -17.90 7.27 -0.63
C GLY A 188 -18.57 5.90 -0.67
N ILE A 189 -17.81 4.80 -0.78
CA ILE A 189 -18.36 3.44 -0.86
C ILE A 189 -18.03 2.63 0.41
N ARG A 190 -16.74 2.52 0.76
CA ARG A 190 -16.30 1.78 1.97
C ARG A 190 -14.96 2.25 2.51
N PRO A 191 -14.73 2.18 3.83
CA PRO A 191 -13.40 2.36 4.40
C PRO A 191 -12.48 1.15 4.10
N GLN A 192 -11.19 1.32 4.34
CA GLN A 192 -10.23 0.22 4.33
C GLN A 192 -10.47 -0.72 5.53
N GLY A 193 -10.35 -2.02 5.31
CA GLY A 193 -10.48 -3.03 6.36
C GLY A 193 -9.28 -3.14 7.27
N ALA A 194 -9.52 -3.65 8.49
CA ALA A 194 -8.48 -3.86 9.48
C ALA A 194 -8.79 -5.11 10.35
N PRO A 195 -8.70 -6.33 9.78
CA PRO A 195 -9.06 -7.55 10.50
C PRO A 195 -8.18 -7.75 11.75
N VAL A 196 -8.80 -8.09 12.88
CA VAL A 196 -8.12 -8.36 14.16
C VAL A 196 -8.36 -9.80 14.61
N GLY A 197 -9.47 -10.04 15.30
CA GLY A 197 -9.85 -11.34 15.85
C GLY A 197 -10.91 -12.02 15.01
N MET A 198 -10.91 -13.35 15.02
CA MET A 198 -11.88 -14.15 14.28
C MET A 198 -12.29 -15.39 15.07
N THR A 199 -13.53 -15.84 14.87
CA THR A 199 -14.07 -17.05 15.49
C THR A 199 -15.09 -17.73 14.58
N VAL A 200 -15.36 -19.01 14.82
CA VAL A 200 -16.41 -19.75 14.12
C VAL A 200 -17.64 -19.80 15.03
N ALA A 201 -18.80 -19.42 14.51
CA ALA A 201 -20.07 -19.51 15.22
C ALA A 201 -20.61 -20.96 15.25
N ASP A 202 -21.60 -21.22 16.09
CA ASP A 202 -22.21 -22.55 16.27
C ASP A 202 -22.83 -23.11 14.97
N ASP A 203 -23.30 -22.23 14.08
CA ASP A 203 -23.82 -22.58 12.76
C ASP A 203 -22.71 -22.85 11.71
N GLY A 204 -21.44 -22.69 12.09
CA GLY A 204 -20.26 -22.82 11.24
C GLY A 204 -19.89 -21.55 10.47
N ALA A 205 -20.61 -20.42 10.61
CA ALA A 205 -20.25 -19.18 9.93
C ALA A 205 -18.98 -18.57 10.56
N LEU A 206 -18.19 -17.86 9.76
CA LEU A 206 -16.99 -17.18 10.25
C LEU A 206 -17.35 -15.76 10.69
N TRP A 207 -16.93 -15.39 11.89
CA TRP A 207 -17.06 -14.03 12.41
C TRP A 207 -15.69 -13.40 12.51
N LEU A 208 -15.60 -12.14 12.10
CA LEU A 208 -14.38 -11.34 12.07
C LEU A 208 -14.68 -9.98 12.68
N VAL A 209 -13.81 -9.50 13.57
CA VAL A 209 -13.86 -8.12 14.05
C VAL A 209 -12.80 -7.28 13.37
N GLU A 210 -13.14 -6.02 13.12
CA GLU A 210 -12.18 -5.03 12.64
C GLU A 210 -12.33 -3.74 13.46
N ASP A 211 -11.21 -3.28 14.02
CA ASP A 211 -11.20 -2.27 15.07
C ASP A 211 -11.32 -0.84 14.53
N LYS A 212 -10.73 -0.58 13.35
CA LYS A 212 -10.70 0.75 12.76
C LYS A 212 -12.08 1.27 12.37
N ASN A 213 -12.96 0.42 11.81
CA ASN A 213 -14.32 0.83 11.48
C ASN A 213 -15.36 0.33 12.49
N GLN A 214 -14.92 -0.31 13.58
CA GLN A 214 -15.74 -0.76 14.69
C GLN A 214 -16.86 -1.71 14.27
N THR A 215 -16.62 -2.54 13.25
CA THR A 215 -17.61 -3.48 12.75
C THR A 215 -17.30 -4.92 13.14
N VAL A 216 -18.39 -5.69 13.19
CA VAL A 216 -18.37 -7.14 13.31
C VAL A 216 -18.93 -7.71 12.01
N ILE A 217 -18.13 -8.52 11.33
CA ILE A 217 -18.41 -9.06 10.01
C ILE A 217 -18.73 -10.53 10.15
N ARG A 218 -19.86 -10.96 9.58
CA ARG A 218 -20.22 -12.37 9.43
C ARG A 218 -19.97 -12.77 7.97
N ILE A 219 -19.11 -13.76 7.77
CA ILE A 219 -18.80 -14.37 6.48
C ILE A 219 -19.54 -15.70 6.40
N ASP A 220 -20.37 -15.82 5.38
CA ASP A 220 -21.23 -16.98 5.15
C ASP A 220 -21.35 -17.26 3.65
N ARG A 221 -21.93 -18.41 3.29
CA ARG A 221 -22.23 -18.73 1.90
C ARG A 221 -23.26 -17.74 1.35
N SER A 222 -23.05 -17.32 0.11
CA SER A 222 -24.03 -16.55 -0.65
C SER A 222 -24.26 -17.22 -2.00
N SER A 223 -25.49 -17.12 -2.50
CA SER A 223 -25.83 -17.44 -3.89
C SER A 223 -25.71 -16.23 -4.81
N GLU A 224 -25.42 -15.05 -4.26
CA GLU A 224 -25.21 -13.83 -5.03
C GLU A 224 -23.92 -13.92 -5.85
N SER A 225 -23.93 -13.27 -7.01
CA SER A 225 -22.74 -13.12 -7.84
C SER A 225 -21.66 -12.34 -7.10
N VAL A 226 -20.40 -12.72 -7.26
CA VAL A 226 -19.26 -11.96 -6.75
C VAL A 226 -19.34 -10.53 -7.31
N PRO A 227 -19.38 -9.49 -6.46
CA PRO A 227 -19.40 -8.11 -6.91
C PRO A 227 -18.17 -7.80 -7.78
N GLU A 228 -18.32 -6.91 -8.77
CA GLU A 228 -17.16 -6.42 -9.49
C GLU A 228 -16.15 -5.76 -8.53
N PRO A 229 -14.84 -6.02 -8.69
CA PRO A 229 -13.83 -5.38 -7.87
C PRO A 229 -13.94 -3.86 -7.96
N LEU A 230 -14.10 -3.20 -6.81
CA LEU A 230 -14.13 -1.74 -6.78
C LEU A 230 -12.76 -1.20 -7.19
N PRO A 231 -12.72 -0.18 -8.07
CA PRO A 231 -11.46 0.39 -8.52
C PRO A 231 -10.71 0.99 -7.34
N CYS A 232 -9.39 0.85 -7.37
CA CYS A 232 -8.50 1.53 -6.46
C CYS A 232 -8.53 3.03 -6.72
N GLU A 233 -8.84 3.81 -5.68
CA GLU A 233 -8.65 5.27 -5.61
C GLU A 233 -8.84 6.04 -6.91
N THR A 234 -9.91 5.75 -7.63
CA THR A 234 -10.30 6.60 -8.75
C THR A 234 -10.81 7.89 -8.15
N ARG A 235 -10.20 9.01 -8.55
CA ARG A 235 -10.82 10.32 -8.36
C ARG A 235 -12.24 10.22 -8.89
N SER A 236 -13.22 10.65 -8.09
CA SER A 236 -14.60 10.71 -8.57
C SER A 236 -14.67 11.58 -9.83
N ASP A 237 -15.63 11.34 -10.71
CA ASP A 237 -15.82 12.17 -11.91
C ASP A 237 -15.95 13.66 -11.55
N GLN A 238 -16.59 13.96 -10.41
CA GLN A 238 -16.69 15.32 -9.88
C GLN A 238 -15.32 15.92 -9.54
N LEU A 239 -14.43 15.16 -8.90
CA LEU A 239 -13.08 15.62 -8.59
C LEU A 239 -12.22 15.76 -9.86
N ILE A 240 -12.37 14.85 -10.82
CA ILE A 240 -11.71 14.94 -12.12
C ILE A 240 -12.14 16.21 -12.85
N GLU A 241 -13.45 16.48 -12.93
CA GLU A 241 -13.95 17.70 -13.58
C GLU A 241 -13.49 18.96 -12.85
N ARG A 242 -13.46 18.96 -11.51
CA ARG A 242 -12.93 20.08 -10.73
C ARG A 242 -11.45 20.36 -11.04
N LEU A 243 -10.62 19.32 -11.06
CA LEU A 243 -9.20 19.46 -11.38
C LEU A 243 -8.97 19.86 -12.84
N ALA A 244 -9.77 19.30 -13.75
CA ALA A 244 -9.74 19.68 -15.15
C ALA A 244 -10.09 21.16 -15.32
N ALA A 245 -11.14 21.65 -14.63
CA ALA A 245 -11.51 23.06 -14.65
C ALA A 245 -10.37 23.95 -14.15
N LEU A 246 -9.72 23.62 -13.02
CA LEU A 246 -8.57 24.40 -12.51
C LEU A 246 -7.43 24.57 -13.54
N VAL A 247 -7.10 23.49 -14.26
CA VAL A 247 -6.06 23.53 -15.31
C VAL A 247 -6.55 24.29 -16.54
N MET A 248 -7.79 24.04 -16.95
CA MET A 248 -8.35 24.64 -18.15
C MET A 248 -8.60 26.14 -17.94
N ASP A 249 -8.97 26.60 -16.76
CA ASP A 249 -9.26 28.03 -16.50
C ASP A 249 -7.98 28.87 -16.37
N ASP A 250 -6.83 28.26 -16.03
CA ASP A 250 -5.53 28.94 -16.00
C ASP A 250 -4.82 28.90 -17.36
N ALA A 251 -4.62 30.06 -17.99
CA ALA A 251 -4.02 30.16 -19.33
C ALA A 251 -2.61 29.53 -19.41
N ALA A 252 -1.80 29.68 -18.35
CA ALA A 252 -0.45 29.13 -18.33
C ALA A 252 -0.48 27.60 -18.24
N SER A 253 -1.32 27.04 -17.39
CA SER A 253 -1.49 25.58 -17.23
C SER A 253 -2.10 24.96 -18.48
N ARG A 254 -3.07 25.62 -19.11
CA ARG A 254 -3.61 25.22 -20.41
C ARG A 254 -2.52 25.15 -21.48
N ALA A 255 -1.63 26.14 -21.57
CA ALA A 255 -0.52 26.12 -22.53
C ALA A 255 0.48 24.96 -22.28
N ARG A 256 0.77 24.63 -21.01
CA ARG A 256 1.57 23.45 -20.66
C ARG A 256 0.86 22.16 -21.07
N LEU A 257 -0.44 22.07 -20.83
CA LEU A 257 -1.27 20.93 -21.20
C LEU A 257 -1.25 20.70 -22.71
N THR A 258 -1.47 21.74 -23.51
CA THR A 258 -1.40 21.68 -24.97
C THR A 258 -0.03 21.22 -25.45
N THR A 259 1.05 21.68 -24.81
CA THR A 259 2.43 21.29 -25.14
C THR A 259 2.66 19.80 -24.85
N VAL A 260 2.25 19.32 -23.67
CA VAL A 260 2.34 17.91 -23.30
C VAL A 260 1.52 17.04 -24.25
N ARG A 261 0.28 17.42 -24.56
CA ARG A 261 -0.56 16.68 -25.51
C ARG A 261 0.11 16.56 -26.86
N ARG A 262 0.44 17.70 -27.50
CA ARG A 262 0.94 17.73 -28.87
C ARG A 262 2.30 17.08 -28.99
N ASP A 263 3.23 17.40 -28.10
CA ASP A 263 4.63 17.06 -28.29
C ASP A 263 5.05 15.77 -27.59
N LEU A 264 4.32 15.34 -26.55
CA LEU A 264 4.57 14.07 -25.88
C LEU A 264 3.53 13.02 -26.29
N VAL A 265 2.24 13.26 -26.04
CA VAL A 265 1.21 12.22 -26.18
C VAL A 265 0.98 11.85 -27.64
N GLU A 266 0.64 12.81 -28.50
CA GLU A 266 0.33 12.53 -29.91
C GLU A 266 1.54 11.99 -30.67
N LYS A 267 2.75 12.49 -30.38
CA LYS A 267 3.97 12.08 -31.09
C LYS A 267 4.58 10.77 -30.61
N ARG A 268 4.42 10.42 -29.33
CA ARG A 268 5.22 9.35 -28.70
C ARG A 268 4.39 8.30 -27.97
N CYS A 269 3.19 8.64 -27.51
CA CYS A 269 2.35 7.72 -26.72
C CYS A 269 1.25 7.09 -27.57
N SER A 270 0.64 7.84 -28.50
CA SER A 270 -0.51 7.37 -29.29
C SER A 270 -0.22 6.14 -30.17
N GLY A 271 1.05 5.86 -30.48
CA GLY A 271 1.44 4.65 -31.22
C GLY A 271 1.25 3.35 -30.43
N CYS A 272 1.23 3.42 -29.09
CA CYS A 272 1.05 2.25 -28.20
C CYS A 272 -0.21 2.36 -27.32
N HIS A 273 -0.80 3.55 -27.20
CA HIS A 273 -1.93 3.84 -26.32
C HIS A 273 -3.06 4.52 -27.11
N SER A 274 -4.19 3.84 -27.28
CA SER A 274 -5.37 4.39 -27.98
C SER A 274 -6.40 5.05 -27.05
N ASP A 275 -6.26 4.88 -25.73
CA ASP A 275 -7.31 5.25 -24.76
C ASP A 275 -7.29 6.71 -24.30
N PHE A 276 -6.39 7.54 -24.83
CA PHE A 276 -6.34 8.99 -24.50
C PHE A 276 -7.60 9.76 -24.93
N GLY A 277 -8.51 9.14 -25.68
CA GLY A 277 -9.75 9.78 -26.14
C GLY A 277 -9.54 10.83 -27.23
N LEU A 278 -8.37 10.83 -27.86
CA LEU A 278 -8.01 11.74 -28.96
C LEU A 278 -8.63 11.23 -30.27
N LYS A 279 -9.53 12.02 -30.85
CA LYS A 279 -10.24 11.69 -32.09
C LYS A 279 -9.96 12.72 -33.18
N ALA A 280 -10.01 12.27 -34.44
CA ALA A 280 -9.98 13.18 -35.58
C ALA A 280 -11.21 14.10 -35.56
N GLY A 281 -11.04 15.37 -35.91
CA GLY A 281 -12.10 16.38 -35.91
C GLY A 281 -12.33 17.12 -34.58
N GLN A 282 -11.73 16.67 -33.48
CA GLN A 282 -11.73 17.43 -32.22
C GLN A 282 -10.85 18.69 -32.32
N SER A 283 -11.31 19.78 -31.72
CA SER A 283 -10.51 20.96 -31.44
C SER A 283 -9.36 20.65 -30.47
N ASP A 284 -8.32 21.48 -30.48
CA ASP A 284 -7.19 21.31 -29.55
C ASP A 284 -7.64 21.38 -28.08
N THR A 285 -8.64 22.19 -27.76
CA THR A 285 -9.21 22.30 -26.40
C THR A 285 -9.94 21.03 -25.97
N GLU A 286 -10.71 20.40 -26.87
CA GLU A 286 -11.37 19.12 -26.58
C GLU A 286 -10.36 18.00 -26.37
N LYS A 287 -9.31 17.96 -27.20
CA LYS A 287 -8.22 17.00 -27.07
C LYS A 287 -7.42 17.20 -25.77
N ASP A 288 -7.16 18.45 -25.41
CA ASP A 288 -6.51 18.80 -24.14
C ASP A 288 -7.33 18.30 -22.94
N LYS A 289 -8.65 18.57 -22.96
CA LYS A 289 -9.56 18.09 -21.90
C LYS A 289 -9.63 16.56 -21.87
N ALA A 290 -9.70 15.89 -23.02
CA ALA A 290 -9.75 14.43 -23.10
C ALA A 290 -8.48 13.77 -22.53
N MET A 291 -7.30 14.24 -22.94
CA MET A 291 -6.03 13.75 -22.41
C MET A 291 -5.92 14.03 -20.91
N LEU A 292 -6.30 15.22 -20.45
CA LEU A 292 -6.22 15.57 -19.03
C LEU A 292 -7.12 14.68 -18.18
N ARG A 293 -8.37 14.46 -18.60
CA ARG A 293 -9.30 13.54 -17.93
C ARG A 293 -8.72 12.14 -17.87
N PHE A 294 -8.14 11.64 -18.97
CA PHE A 294 -7.48 10.34 -18.99
C PHE A 294 -6.37 10.26 -17.94
N LEU A 295 -5.43 11.22 -17.93
CA LEU A 295 -4.32 11.24 -16.97
C LEU A 295 -4.79 11.32 -15.52
N LEU A 296 -5.84 12.10 -15.24
CA LEU A 296 -6.44 12.26 -13.91
C LEU A 296 -7.20 11.01 -13.43
N ALA A 297 -7.78 10.25 -14.36
CA ALA A 297 -8.51 9.01 -14.08
C ALA A 297 -7.57 7.82 -13.81
N GLN A 298 -6.32 7.88 -14.28
CA GLN A 298 -5.34 6.83 -14.03
C GLN A 298 -4.80 6.89 -12.59
N ASP A 299 -4.90 5.77 -11.87
CA ASP A 299 -4.41 5.64 -10.50
C ASP A 299 -2.87 5.82 -10.43
N GLY A 300 -2.43 6.59 -9.42
CA GLY A 300 -1.03 6.89 -9.13
C GLY A 300 -0.25 7.58 -10.26
N TRP A 301 -0.90 7.95 -11.36
CA TRP A 301 -0.22 8.43 -12.56
C TRP A 301 0.31 9.84 -12.39
N ILE A 302 -0.56 10.73 -11.90
CA ILE A 302 -0.22 12.09 -11.50
C ILE A 302 -0.83 12.42 -10.14
N TYR A 303 -0.11 13.21 -9.35
CA TYR A 303 -0.60 13.81 -8.11
C TYR A 303 -0.58 15.33 -8.27
N PRO A 304 -1.73 15.99 -8.45
CA PRO A 304 -1.80 17.44 -8.62
C PRO A 304 -1.06 18.18 -7.50
N GLY A 305 -0.03 18.93 -7.85
CA GLY A 305 0.86 19.64 -6.92
C GLY A 305 2.14 18.90 -6.50
N ASP A 306 2.24 17.60 -6.78
CA ASP A 306 3.40 16.76 -6.46
C ASP A 306 3.90 15.97 -7.69
N PRO A 307 4.64 16.63 -8.61
CA PRO A 307 5.17 15.98 -9.81
C PRO A 307 6.13 14.83 -9.50
N ASP A 308 6.79 14.83 -8.33
CA ASP A 308 7.82 13.85 -7.99
C ASP A 308 7.24 12.49 -7.56
N SER A 309 6.00 12.47 -7.06
CA SER A 309 5.35 11.25 -6.59
C SER A 309 4.65 10.43 -7.70
N GLY A 310 4.40 11.01 -8.88
CA GLY A 310 3.59 10.38 -9.93
C GLY A 310 4.36 9.36 -10.77
N ARG A 311 3.68 8.26 -11.16
CA ARG A 311 4.24 7.24 -12.06
C ARG A 311 4.57 7.80 -13.45
N LEU A 312 3.84 8.81 -13.93
CA LEU A 312 4.13 9.47 -15.21
C LEU A 312 5.58 9.97 -15.24
N ARG A 313 6.03 10.66 -14.19
CA ARG A 313 7.40 11.17 -14.10
C ARG A 313 8.43 10.05 -14.09
N GLN A 314 8.18 9.01 -13.28
CA GLN A 314 9.08 7.88 -13.14
C GLN A 314 9.29 7.19 -14.49
N ARG A 315 8.19 6.89 -15.20
CA ARG A 315 8.23 6.18 -16.47
C ARG A 315 8.77 7.03 -17.61
N LEU A 316 8.51 8.34 -17.66
CA LEU A 316 9.11 9.24 -18.66
C LEU A 316 10.63 9.31 -18.55
N ARG A 317 11.17 9.13 -17.35
CA ARG A 317 12.60 9.29 -17.06
C ARG A 317 13.35 7.98 -16.78
N GLY A 318 12.65 6.86 -16.74
CA GLY A 318 13.22 5.56 -16.38
C GLY A 318 13.73 5.52 -14.93
N LEU A 319 13.04 6.22 -14.03
CA LEU A 319 13.34 6.20 -12.60
C LEU A 319 12.65 5.01 -11.94
N GLY A 320 13.31 4.42 -10.94
CA GLY A 320 12.77 3.27 -10.20
C GLY A 320 12.87 1.96 -10.99
N SER A 321 11.97 1.03 -10.69
CA SER A 321 11.97 -0.33 -11.27
C SER A 321 10.96 -0.49 -12.42
N GLU A 322 10.08 0.48 -12.66
CA GLU A 322 9.09 0.40 -13.73
C GLU A 322 9.72 0.61 -15.12
N ARG A 323 9.16 -0.07 -16.13
CA ARG A 323 9.63 0.06 -17.51
C ARG A 323 9.41 1.49 -18.03
N GLN A 324 10.50 2.11 -18.48
CA GLN A 324 10.49 3.43 -19.11
C GLN A 324 9.52 3.48 -20.30
N MET A 325 8.76 4.57 -20.40
CA MET A 325 7.85 4.88 -21.49
C MET A 325 8.03 6.34 -21.91
N PRO A 326 8.01 6.69 -23.21
CA PRO A 326 7.95 5.79 -24.36
C PRO A 326 9.18 4.87 -24.46
N PRO A 327 9.06 3.70 -25.10
CA PRO A 327 10.18 2.77 -25.26
C PRO A 327 11.27 3.42 -26.11
N GLY A 328 12.50 3.44 -25.59
CA GLY A 328 13.64 4.07 -26.24
C GLY A 328 14.65 4.52 -25.19
N ALA A 329 15.69 3.72 -24.97
CA ALA A 329 16.73 4.08 -24.01
C ALA A 329 17.40 5.38 -24.48
N ASN A 330 17.47 6.38 -23.58
CA ASN A 330 18.20 7.64 -23.73
C ASN A 330 17.56 8.78 -24.57
N LEU A 331 16.24 8.84 -24.78
CA LEU A 331 15.61 10.01 -25.44
C LEU A 331 16.02 11.37 -24.83
N ILE A 332 16.20 11.41 -23.51
CA ILE A 332 16.69 12.59 -22.77
C ILE A 332 18.07 13.05 -23.26
N LYS A 333 18.93 12.12 -23.68
CA LYS A 333 20.29 12.39 -24.17
C LYS A 333 20.33 12.57 -25.69
N THR A 334 19.46 11.90 -26.43
CA THR A 334 19.54 11.81 -27.89
C THR A 334 18.66 12.81 -28.62
N GLU A 335 17.60 13.33 -27.99
CA GLU A 335 16.66 14.25 -28.62
C GLU A 335 16.75 15.65 -27.99
N PRO A 336 17.24 16.67 -28.74
CA PRO A 336 17.29 18.05 -28.25
C PRO A 336 15.91 18.55 -27.82
N GLY A 337 15.84 19.10 -26.60
CA GLY A 337 14.59 19.64 -26.05
C GLY A 337 13.67 18.63 -25.37
N TYR A 338 13.95 17.31 -25.46
CA TYR A 338 13.11 16.31 -24.81
C TYR A 338 13.12 16.44 -23.28
N ALA A 339 14.30 16.68 -22.67
CA ALA A 339 14.40 16.96 -21.24
C ALA A 339 13.48 18.13 -20.81
N LYS A 340 13.49 19.22 -21.58
CA LYS A 340 12.66 20.39 -21.33
C LYS A 340 11.16 20.08 -21.49
N LEU A 341 10.78 19.23 -22.44
CA LEU A 341 9.40 18.76 -22.58
C LEU A 341 8.95 17.98 -21.34
N LEU A 342 9.83 17.14 -20.78
CA LEU A 342 9.52 16.42 -19.53
C LEU A 342 9.39 17.39 -18.35
N ASP A 343 10.17 18.48 -18.33
CA ASP A 343 10.04 19.52 -17.30
C ASP A 343 8.71 20.28 -17.43
N VAL A 344 8.22 20.50 -18.66
CA VAL A 344 6.87 21.05 -18.89
C VAL A 344 5.78 20.10 -18.35
N ALA A 345 5.95 18.79 -18.49
CA ALA A 345 5.03 17.81 -17.92
C ALA A 345 5.03 17.84 -16.38
N ASP A 346 6.20 17.96 -15.75
CA ASP A 346 6.30 18.12 -14.30
C ASP A 346 5.68 19.45 -13.84
N ASP A 347 5.94 20.54 -14.56
CA ASP A 347 5.39 21.87 -14.26
C ASP A 347 3.86 21.91 -14.41
N LEU A 348 3.30 21.20 -15.39
CA LEU A 348 1.87 21.02 -15.52
C LEU A 348 1.31 20.41 -14.24
N VAL A 349 1.87 19.27 -13.79
CA VAL A 349 1.42 18.57 -12.57
C VAL A 349 1.60 19.44 -11.33
N ALA A 350 2.73 20.14 -11.21
CA ALA A 350 3.04 21.01 -10.07
C ALA A 350 2.07 22.18 -9.91
N ARG A 351 1.50 22.69 -11.01
CA ARG A 351 0.68 23.91 -11.04
C ARG A 351 -0.81 23.65 -11.29
N MET A 352 -1.24 22.39 -11.38
CA MET A 352 -2.65 22.04 -11.60
C MET A 352 -3.61 22.64 -10.57
N VAL A 353 -3.13 22.79 -9.33
CA VAL A 353 -3.91 23.31 -8.23
C VAL A 353 -3.33 24.68 -7.83
N PRO A 354 -4.16 25.74 -7.80
CA PRO A 354 -3.73 27.03 -7.30
C PRO A 354 -3.34 26.95 -5.83
N GLY A 355 -2.17 27.47 -5.49
CA GLY A 355 -1.69 27.52 -4.11
C GLY A 355 -0.18 27.42 -3.99
N SER A 356 0.28 27.34 -2.75
CA SER A 356 1.70 27.18 -2.42
C SER A 356 1.99 25.71 -2.18
N ARG A 357 2.92 25.13 -2.93
CA ARG A 357 3.41 23.76 -2.66
C ARG A 357 4.28 23.78 -1.40
N MET A 358 3.95 22.94 -0.44
CA MET A 358 4.63 22.86 0.86
C MET A 358 4.91 21.39 1.18
N ARG A 359 6.01 21.12 1.87
CA ARG A 359 6.40 19.77 2.32
C ARG A 359 6.01 19.56 3.78
N VAL A 360 5.48 18.37 4.07
CA VAL A 360 5.14 17.94 5.44
C VAL A 360 6.42 17.60 6.20
N LYS A 361 6.64 18.31 7.33
CA LYS A 361 7.83 18.19 8.17
C LYS A 361 7.85 16.86 8.94
N PRO A 362 9.05 16.26 9.10
CA PRO A 362 9.28 15.20 10.07
C PRO A 362 8.96 15.65 11.52
N GLY A 363 8.59 14.68 12.38
CA GLY A 363 8.54 14.82 13.84
C GLY A 363 7.37 14.08 14.49
N GLY A 364 7.63 13.24 15.49
CA GLY A 364 6.62 12.34 16.07
C GLY A 364 6.40 11.06 15.24
N PRO A 365 5.27 10.33 15.41
CA PRO A 365 4.92 9.16 14.61
C PRO A 365 5.07 9.46 13.10
N PRO A 366 5.34 8.49 12.22
CA PRO A 366 5.86 8.71 10.84
C PRO A 366 4.94 9.49 9.86
N HIS A 367 3.83 10.03 10.36
CA HIS A 367 2.77 10.70 9.63
C HIS A 367 2.23 11.90 10.43
N ARG A 368 1.63 12.87 9.73
CA ARG A 368 0.94 14.02 10.34
C ARG A 368 -0.55 13.92 10.09
N LYS A 369 -1.35 13.96 11.16
CA LYS A 369 -2.80 14.03 11.05
C LYS A 369 -3.25 15.34 10.42
N PHE A 370 -4.35 15.28 9.69
CA PHE A 370 -5.08 16.44 9.20
C PHE A 370 -6.57 16.27 9.47
N PHE A 371 -7.30 17.37 9.43
CA PHE A 371 -8.64 17.47 9.98
C PHE A 371 -9.57 18.23 9.05
N ALA A 372 -10.87 18.02 9.20
CA ALA A 372 -11.89 18.84 8.59
C ALA A 372 -12.07 20.17 9.37
N ALA A 373 -12.83 21.10 8.80
CA ALA A 373 -13.16 22.36 9.47
C ALA A 373 -13.73 22.12 10.88
N ASP A 374 -14.67 21.17 11.01
CA ASP A 374 -15.33 20.76 12.27
C ASP A 374 -14.42 20.02 13.27
N GLY A 375 -13.16 19.74 12.90
CA GLY A 375 -12.18 19.07 13.77
C GLY A 375 -12.17 17.56 13.66
N ARG A 376 -13.01 16.97 12.81
CA ARG A 376 -12.98 15.54 12.51
C ARG A 376 -11.63 15.12 11.96
N ASP A 377 -11.08 14.03 12.47
CA ASP A 377 -9.87 13.40 11.92
C ASP A 377 -10.17 12.93 10.51
N CYS A 378 -9.37 13.38 9.54
CA CYS A 378 -9.53 13.02 8.13
C CYS A 378 -8.44 12.07 7.63
N GLY A 379 -7.52 11.63 8.48
CA GLY A 379 -6.41 10.76 8.13
C GLY A 379 -5.05 11.40 8.38
N ASP A 380 -4.03 10.83 7.75
CA ASP A 380 -2.63 11.17 8.00
C ASP A 380 -1.79 11.21 6.73
N ILE A 381 -0.82 12.14 6.71
CA ILE A 381 0.07 12.38 5.58
C ILE A 381 1.50 12.01 5.99
N PRO A 382 2.17 11.09 5.29
CA PRO A 382 3.56 10.72 5.55
C PRO A 382 4.52 11.91 5.47
N PHE A 383 5.63 11.84 6.21
CA PHE A 383 6.67 12.86 6.12
C PHE A 383 7.26 12.98 4.73
N GLY A 384 7.68 14.19 4.36
CA GLY A 384 8.29 14.48 3.07
C GLY A 384 7.29 14.60 1.92
N LYS A 385 6.02 14.24 2.12
CA LYS A 385 4.97 14.45 1.11
C LYS A 385 4.68 15.92 0.88
N VAL A 386 4.32 16.24 -0.36
CA VAL A 386 3.97 17.59 -0.79
C VAL A 386 2.47 17.77 -0.74
N VAL A 387 2.03 18.90 -0.20
CA VAL A 387 0.64 19.36 -0.22
C VAL A 387 0.55 20.73 -0.88
N VAL A 388 -0.58 21.04 -1.50
CA VAL A 388 -0.84 22.38 -2.06
C VAL A 388 -1.68 23.18 -1.08
N VAL A 389 -1.05 24.11 -0.37
CA VAL A 389 -1.72 25.04 0.54
C VAL A 389 -2.48 26.08 -0.26
N THR A 390 -3.81 26.03 -0.17
CA THR A 390 -4.74 26.97 -0.80
C THR A 390 -4.96 28.20 0.08
N GLU A 391 -4.80 28.04 1.39
CA GLU A 391 -4.96 29.13 2.37
C GLU A 391 -3.92 28.96 3.48
N ARG A 392 -2.90 29.81 3.48
CA ARG A 392 -1.78 29.68 4.43
C ARG A 392 -2.24 29.84 5.87
N PHE A 393 -3.11 30.83 6.12
CA PHE A 393 -3.72 31.11 7.41
C PHE A 393 -5.22 30.90 7.30
N ALA A 394 -5.70 29.72 7.70
CA ALA A 394 -7.11 29.38 7.59
C ALA A 394 -7.98 30.32 8.46
N VAL A 395 -8.84 31.09 7.83
CA VAL A 395 -9.75 32.05 8.50
C VAL A 395 -10.63 31.35 9.53
N ASN A 396 -11.11 30.14 9.21
CA ASN A 396 -12.04 29.40 10.06
C ASN A 396 -11.35 28.40 11.01
N LYS A 397 -10.01 28.36 11.06
CA LYS A 397 -9.27 27.42 11.92
C LYS A 397 -7.88 27.96 12.29
N PRO A 398 -7.78 28.83 13.33
CA PRO A 398 -6.52 29.44 13.74
C PRO A 398 -5.39 28.42 13.99
N GLY A 399 -4.18 28.71 13.50
CA GLY A 399 -3.03 27.81 13.60
C GLY A 399 -2.96 26.72 12.52
N PHE A 400 -3.96 26.61 11.65
CA PHE A 400 -3.99 25.65 10.55
C PHE A 400 -3.85 26.35 9.19
N SER A 401 -3.32 25.60 8.22
CA SER A 401 -3.41 25.93 6.80
C SER A 401 -4.49 25.08 6.17
N ARG A 402 -5.31 25.68 5.31
CA ARG A 402 -6.16 24.92 4.39
C ARG A 402 -5.30 24.47 3.22
N PHE A 403 -5.43 23.21 2.84
CA PHE A 403 -4.76 22.68 1.67
C PHE A 403 -5.77 21.99 0.77
N PHE A 404 -5.42 21.89 -0.51
CA PHE A 404 -6.21 21.14 -1.48
C PHE A 404 -6.20 19.66 -1.10
N ARG A 405 -7.28 18.95 -1.44
CA ARG A 405 -7.51 17.54 -1.12
C ARG A 405 -6.21 16.72 -1.22
N PRO A 406 -5.79 16.01 -0.16
CA PRO A 406 -4.64 15.13 -0.26
C PRO A 406 -4.91 14.00 -1.27
N ALA A 407 -3.86 13.27 -1.65
CA ALA A 407 -4.08 12.00 -2.35
C ALA A 407 -5.07 11.14 -1.54
N ASP A 408 -5.94 10.42 -2.24
CA ASP A 408 -7.01 9.64 -1.63
C ASP A 408 -6.47 8.64 -0.58
N THR A 409 -5.24 8.14 -0.80
CA THR A 409 -4.48 7.26 0.11
C THR A 409 -4.24 7.82 1.50
N HIS A 410 -4.36 9.13 1.69
CA HIS A 410 -4.14 9.79 2.98
C HIS A 410 -5.46 10.09 3.70
N LEU A 411 -6.61 9.97 3.03
CA LEU A 411 -7.91 10.16 3.67
C LEU A 411 -8.28 8.95 4.52
N ASN A 412 -8.98 9.16 5.64
CA ASN A 412 -9.54 8.09 6.46
C ASN A 412 -11.03 7.80 6.12
N GLY A 413 -11.63 8.56 5.19
CA GLY A 413 -12.97 8.36 4.64
C GLY A 413 -14.11 8.97 5.43
N ALA A 414 -13.84 9.50 6.62
CA ALA A 414 -14.83 10.19 7.44
C ALA A 414 -15.11 11.64 6.99
N CYS A 415 -14.30 12.15 6.05
CA CYS A 415 -14.33 13.53 5.59
C CYS A 415 -14.70 13.66 4.11
N THR A 416 -15.45 14.72 3.80
CA THR A 416 -15.78 15.13 2.44
C THR A 416 -15.07 16.44 2.10
N ASP A 417 -15.06 16.80 0.81
CA ASP A 417 -14.44 18.04 0.34
C ASP A 417 -15.17 19.30 0.86
N ASP A 418 -16.43 19.18 1.27
CA ASP A 418 -17.29 20.29 1.70
C ASP A 418 -16.71 21.01 2.92
N ASN A 419 -16.16 20.23 3.85
CA ASN A 419 -15.56 20.76 5.07
C ASN A 419 -14.09 21.11 4.92
N GLY A 420 -13.49 20.92 3.73
CA GLY A 420 -12.08 21.18 3.46
C GLY A 420 -11.10 20.35 4.31
N TYR A 421 -9.81 20.56 4.07
CA TYR A 421 -8.74 19.83 4.75
C TYR A 421 -7.74 20.80 5.37
N TYR A 422 -7.41 20.55 6.63
CA TYR A 422 -6.61 21.43 7.47
C TYR A 422 -5.49 20.68 8.16
N ILE A 423 -4.27 21.22 8.05
CA ILE A 423 -3.08 20.73 8.75
C ILE A 423 -2.45 21.86 9.54
N GLN A 424 -1.85 21.56 10.69
CA GLN A 424 -1.21 22.59 11.51
C GLN A 424 -0.04 23.23 10.74
N GLN A 425 0.01 24.57 10.74
CA GLN A 425 1.01 25.35 9.99
C GLN A 425 2.45 24.98 10.34
N GLN A 426 2.70 24.68 11.62
CA GLN A 426 4.02 24.30 12.12
C GLN A 426 4.57 23.03 11.46
N PHE A 427 3.70 22.18 10.88
CA PHE A 427 4.09 20.95 10.18
C PHE A 427 4.39 21.16 8.70
N LEU A 428 4.34 22.39 8.19
CA LEU A 428 4.61 22.68 6.78
C LEU A 428 5.88 23.53 6.61
N VAL A 429 6.71 23.17 5.64
CA VAL A 429 7.78 24.03 5.10
C VAL A 429 7.56 24.33 3.62
N PRO A 430 7.94 25.51 3.11
CA PRO A 430 8.05 25.75 1.68
C PRO A 430 8.97 24.74 0.99
N LEU A 431 8.67 24.44 -0.29
CA LEU A 431 9.45 23.52 -1.11
C LEU A 431 10.81 24.05 -1.53
#